data_AF-A0A7V3I3B8-F1
#
_entry.id   AF-A0A7V3I3B8-F1
#
_cell.length_a   1.000
_cell.length_b   1.000
_cell.length_c   1.000
_cell.angle_alpha   90.00
_cell.angle_beta   90.00
_cell.angle_gamma   90.00
#
_symmetry.space_group_name_H-M   'P 1'
#
loop_
_entity.id
_entity.type
_entity.pdbx_description
1 polymer ?
#
loop_
_entity_poly.entity_id
_entity_poly.type
_entity_poly.pdbx_seq_one_letter_code
_entity_poly.pdbx_strand_id
1 'polypeptide(L)'
;MVYVWLIICVVALTGLASGPCRAIGDAVTYGVGSWPREMGDMRARVRVNVGAEAVVAHVGWRRHDPAPQEKAVAVVDAATGKQIANVARLRIGPESGDIAFAPETVPGDYYLYYMPYKVIKPEQWQYTIEYLQPTPPADADWSARNSLRADDLAGGAWESLPKADLIEIQARTEFDRPDPMEVIATRAETDELLKRFPLKPYLLFPEDRRYPIRMTDCLPLRWIETGPGDRFEGEAARGEFYTFQIGLYAARMAVDDVQVGFSDMRCESGSQIPADGFTCFNLMGTDCLGLPMQKSVKVALGRVQALWFGLQIPKQTPPGVYRGTLALKVAGAQQSIVKLSLRVTDQTLDDAGDSELWRMSRLRWLNSTTGIDDTVTAPYTPLQSSANGVKCLGREIRFAATGLPSSIKSGQREILARPIEFVAETANGSVKWKASSTAKTLDDTAARLVRESSAHSDLLSLDCVSKTDFDGYTNFRLMLEARRDSDLKDIRLEIPVRKDVAIYMMGLGRKGGCRPDRWQWTWDVRRANNMVWIGDVDAGLQCKLKANTESWDIYDLSESGLPDSWANGGKGGCDVVEDGDAV
;
A
#
# COMPACT_ATOMS: atom_id res chain seq x y z
N MET A 1 24.42 -12.80 -61.01
CA MET A 1 23.94 -11.43 -61.24
C MET A 1 23.33 -10.92 -59.95
N VAL A 2 24.13 -10.20 -59.17
CA VAL A 2 23.77 -9.48 -57.95
C VAL A 2 24.42 -8.11 -58.14
N TYR A 3 23.66 -7.03 -58.12
CA TYR A 3 24.19 -5.68 -58.27
C TYR A 3 24.11 -4.94 -56.94
N VAL A 4 25.30 -4.57 -56.48
CA VAL A 4 25.65 -3.69 -55.36
C VAL A 4 25.42 -2.24 -55.80
N TRP A 5 24.85 -1.40 -54.93
CA TRP A 5 25.13 0.04 -54.92
C TRP A 5 25.23 0.56 -53.49
N LEU A 6 26.43 1.02 -53.17
CA LEU A 6 26.86 1.78 -52.01
C LEU A 6 26.51 3.26 -52.27
N ILE A 7 25.91 3.98 -51.32
CA ILE A 7 25.91 5.45 -51.34
C ILE A 7 26.42 5.98 -50.00
N ILE A 8 27.53 6.70 -50.14
CA ILE A 8 28.29 7.47 -49.16
C ILE A 8 27.55 8.78 -48.91
N CYS A 9 27.31 9.13 -47.64
CA CYS A 9 26.98 10.51 -47.26
C CYS A 9 28.07 11.07 -46.33
N VAL A 10 28.71 12.11 -46.87
CA VAL A 10 29.77 12.93 -46.30
C VAL A 10 29.20 13.79 -45.17
N VAL A 11 29.77 13.70 -43.97
CA VAL A 11 29.54 14.69 -42.90
C VAL A 11 30.71 15.67 -42.93
N ALA A 12 30.41 16.92 -43.32
CA ALA A 12 31.36 18.02 -43.32
C ALA A 12 31.62 18.50 -41.89
N LEU A 13 32.89 18.52 -41.50
CA LEU A 13 33.39 19.24 -40.33
C LEU A 13 33.29 20.75 -40.58
N THR A 14 32.60 21.49 -39.69
CA THR A 14 32.90 22.90 -39.41
C THR A 14 32.92 23.13 -37.90
N GLY A 15 33.96 23.84 -37.46
CA GLY A 15 34.47 23.81 -36.10
C GLY A 15 33.60 24.47 -35.04
N LEU A 16 33.67 23.89 -33.83
CA LEU A 16 33.26 24.52 -32.59
C LEU A 16 34.48 24.80 -31.75
N ALA A 17 34.61 26.08 -31.38
CA ALA A 17 35.61 26.60 -30.48
C ALA A 17 35.62 25.82 -29.16
N SER A 18 36.82 25.43 -28.74
CA SER A 18 37.13 24.82 -27.46
C SER A 18 36.81 25.79 -26.31
N GLY A 19 35.60 25.70 -25.77
CA GLY A 19 35.31 26.11 -24.40
C GLY A 19 35.79 25.04 -23.42
N PRO A 20 36.16 25.40 -22.18
CA PRO A 20 36.68 24.42 -21.22
C PRO A 20 35.58 23.39 -20.89
N CYS A 21 35.85 22.14 -21.28
CA CYS A 21 35.08 20.98 -20.87
C CYS A 21 35.21 20.85 -19.34
N ARG A 22 34.15 21.22 -18.63
CA ARG A 22 34.00 20.97 -17.21
C ARG A 22 33.66 19.48 -17.09
N ALA A 23 34.53 18.68 -16.49
CA ALA A 23 34.28 17.27 -16.23
C ALA A 23 32.99 17.14 -15.38
N ILE A 24 31.92 16.63 -16.00
CA ILE A 24 30.78 16.06 -15.28
C ILE A 24 31.31 14.72 -14.74
N GLY A 25 31.40 14.57 -13.42
CA GLY A 25 31.88 13.33 -12.80
C GLY A 25 31.07 12.13 -13.29
N ASP A 26 31.75 11.00 -13.52
CA ASP A 26 31.17 9.77 -14.06
C ASP A 26 29.85 9.43 -13.36
N ALA A 27 28.76 9.39 -14.14
CA ALA A 27 27.44 9.05 -13.62
C ALA A 27 27.47 7.59 -13.11
N VAL A 28 27.19 7.41 -11.81
CA VAL A 28 27.15 6.08 -11.20
C VAL A 28 26.00 5.27 -11.83
N THR A 29 26.34 4.10 -12.37
CA THR A 29 25.34 3.19 -12.96
C THR A 29 24.59 2.43 -11.85
N TYR A 30 23.31 2.17 -12.08
CA TYR A 30 22.44 1.43 -11.15
C TYR A 30 21.99 0.10 -11.75
N GLY A 31 22.29 -0.99 -11.06
CA GLY A 31 21.90 -2.35 -11.41
C GLY A 31 21.06 -3.04 -10.33
N VAL A 32 20.81 -4.33 -10.53
CA VAL A 32 20.15 -5.21 -9.55
C VAL A 32 21.02 -6.42 -9.23
N GLY A 33 20.91 -6.93 -8.01
CA GLY A 33 21.56 -8.18 -7.60
C GLY A 33 20.61 -9.09 -6.84
N SER A 34 21.16 -9.95 -5.98
CA SER A 34 20.39 -10.81 -5.09
C SER A 34 21.24 -11.18 -3.87
N TRP A 35 20.68 -11.00 -2.67
CA TRP A 35 21.33 -11.30 -1.39
C TRP A 35 20.29 -11.33 -0.25
N PRO A 36 20.64 -11.85 0.94
CA PRO A 36 19.75 -11.85 2.11
C PRO A 36 19.38 -10.44 2.57
N ARG A 37 18.11 -10.19 2.91
CA ARG A 37 17.60 -8.84 3.22
C ARG A 37 18.33 -8.15 4.38
N GLU A 38 18.90 -8.93 5.28
CA GLU A 38 19.60 -8.47 6.48
C GLU A 38 20.84 -7.64 6.13
N MET A 39 21.39 -7.82 4.93
CA MET A 39 22.50 -7.01 4.40
C MET A 39 22.05 -5.64 3.88
N GLY A 40 20.76 -5.30 4.02
CA GLY A 40 20.17 -4.07 3.49
C GLY A 40 19.68 -4.25 2.05
N ASP A 41 19.09 -3.20 1.48
CA ASP A 41 18.50 -3.25 0.14
C ASP A 41 19.43 -2.70 -0.95
N MET A 42 20.61 -2.20 -0.57
CA MET A 42 21.57 -1.59 -1.49
C MET A 42 23.01 -2.02 -1.23
N ARG A 43 23.81 -2.10 -2.30
CA ARG A 43 25.27 -2.28 -2.23
C ARG A 43 26.01 -1.51 -3.31
N ALA A 44 27.25 -1.13 -3.07
CA ALA A 44 28.17 -0.69 -4.13
C ALA A 44 29.09 -1.85 -4.54
N ARG A 45 29.27 -2.06 -5.85
CA ARG A 45 30.28 -2.98 -6.39
C ARG A 45 31.53 -2.20 -6.74
N VAL A 46 32.64 -2.55 -6.12
CA VAL A 46 33.94 -1.91 -6.36
C VAL A 46 34.97 -2.94 -6.83
N ARG A 47 35.96 -2.51 -7.61
CA ARG A 47 37.04 -3.36 -8.10
C ARG A 47 38.39 -2.91 -7.55
N VAL A 48 39.15 -3.86 -7.04
CA VAL A 48 40.53 -3.66 -6.60
C VAL A 48 41.46 -4.26 -7.65
N ASN A 49 42.25 -3.41 -8.32
CA ASN A 49 43.17 -3.84 -9.37
C ASN A 49 44.59 -4.08 -8.87
N VAL A 50 45.00 -3.36 -7.81
CA VAL A 50 46.38 -3.37 -7.28
C VAL A 50 46.38 -3.84 -5.83
N GLY A 51 47.34 -4.70 -5.50
CA GLY A 51 47.46 -5.26 -4.16
C GLY A 51 48.10 -4.26 -3.21
N ALA A 52 47.48 -4.07 -2.05
CA ALA A 52 47.95 -3.17 -1.00
C ALA A 52 47.44 -3.65 0.36
N GLU A 53 48.07 -3.20 1.44
CA GLU A 53 47.62 -3.51 2.80
C GLU A 53 46.24 -2.90 3.10
N ALA A 54 45.96 -1.73 2.53
CA ALA A 54 44.66 -1.08 2.56
C ALA A 54 44.35 -0.41 1.21
N VAL A 55 43.09 -0.44 0.81
CA VAL A 55 42.57 0.28 -0.36
C VAL A 55 41.37 1.12 0.05
N VAL A 56 41.13 2.22 -0.66
CA VAL A 56 40.01 3.14 -0.38
C VAL A 56 39.01 3.10 -1.53
N ALA A 57 37.75 2.81 -1.20
CA ALA A 57 36.61 2.97 -2.08
C ALA A 57 35.90 4.29 -1.79
N HIS A 58 35.75 5.13 -2.81
CA HIS A 58 34.87 6.31 -2.78
C HIS A 58 33.53 5.95 -3.43
N VAL A 59 32.44 6.05 -2.68
CA VAL A 59 31.09 5.69 -3.16
C VAL A 59 30.19 6.92 -3.14
N GLY A 60 29.88 7.48 -4.31
CA GLY A 60 28.90 8.57 -4.48
C GLY A 60 27.45 8.10 -4.40
N TRP A 61 27.03 7.50 -3.28
CA TRP A 61 25.75 6.79 -3.15
C TRP A 61 24.49 7.68 -3.09
N ARG A 62 24.62 8.98 -2.80
CA ARG A 62 23.50 9.94 -2.76
C ARG A 62 22.25 9.44 -2.01
N ARG A 63 22.44 9.16 -0.73
CA ARG A 63 21.48 8.63 0.24
C ARG A 63 20.51 9.69 0.78
N HIS A 64 19.22 9.36 0.85
CA HIS A 64 18.16 10.17 1.48
C HIS A 64 17.96 9.87 2.98
N ASP A 65 18.45 8.75 3.46
CA ASP A 65 18.19 8.32 4.83
C ASP A 65 18.86 9.22 5.89
N PRO A 66 18.23 9.43 7.05
CA PRO A 66 18.81 10.26 8.10
C PRO A 66 20.01 9.59 8.75
N ALA A 67 20.99 10.42 9.14
CA ALA A 67 22.20 10.01 9.88
C ALA A 67 22.94 8.80 9.25
N PRO A 68 23.37 8.87 7.98
CA PRO A 68 24.05 7.76 7.31
C PRO A 68 25.32 7.28 8.03
N GLN A 69 25.97 8.17 8.80
CA GLN A 69 27.14 7.90 9.63
C GLN A 69 26.87 6.99 10.84
N GLU A 70 25.61 6.81 11.25
CA GLU A 70 25.22 5.93 12.35
C GLU A 70 24.85 4.52 11.88
N LYS A 71 24.97 4.24 10.58
CA LYS A 71 24.61 2.95 9.98
C LYS A 71 25.85 2.22 9.48
N ALA A 72 25.89 0.92 9.71
CA ALA A 72 26.99 0.06 9.32
C ALA A 72 27.16 -0.03 7.79
N VAL A 73 28.38 -0.39 7.40
CA VAL A 73 28.73 -0.79 6.03
C VAL A 73 29.50 -2.11 6.16
N ALA A 74 29.02 -3.16 5.50
CA ALA A 74 29.68 -4.46 5.46
C ALA A 74 30.40 -4.64 4.12
N VAL A 75 31.67 -5.02 4.14
CA VAL A 75 32.47 -5.28 2.95
C VAL A 75 32.62 -6.79 2.77
N VAL A 76 32.28 -7.29 1.59
CA VAL A 76 32.33 -8.72 1.26
C VAL A 76 33.15 -8.93 0.00
N ASP A 77 34.08 -9.89 0.04
CA ASP A 77 34.82 -10.34 -1.13
C ASP A 77 33.86 -11.11 -2.07
N ALA A 78 33.75 -10.66 -3.33
CA ALA A 78 32.77 -11.23 -4.25
C ALA A 78 33.13 -12.66 -4.72
N ALA A 79 34.42 -13.03 -4.72
CA ALA A 79 34.88 -14.33 -5.16
C ALA A 79 34.67 -15.41 -4.09
N THR A 80 34.89 -15.06 -2.82
CA THR A 80 34.81 -16.00 -1.70
C THR A 80 33.50 -15.92 -0.91
N GLY A 81 32.77 -14.81 -1.03
CA GLY A 81 31.58 -14.52 -0.21
C GLY A 81 31.90 -14.20 1.26
N LYS A 82 33.19 -14.09 1.61
CA LYS A 82 33.63 -13.83 2.98
C LYS A 82 33.58 -12.34 3.30
N GLN A 83 33.05 -12.00 4.47
CA GLN A 83 33.07 -10.64 4.97
C GLN A 83 34.49 -10.23 5.40
N ILE A 84 34.95 -9.07 4.97
CA ILE A 84 36.25 -8.49 5.32
C ILE A 84 36.22 -7.99 6.76
N ALA A 85 37.19 -8.42 7.56
CA ALA A 85 37.30 -8.04 8.96
C ALA A 85 37.84 -6.62 9.15
N ASN A 86 38.88 -6.25 8.38
CA ASN A 86 39.51 -4.94 8.48
C ASN A 86 38.84 -3.94 7.54
N VAL A 87 37.90 -3.18 8.10
CA VAL A 87 37.17 -2.11 7.42
C VAL A 87 37.22 -0.85 8.29
N ALA A 88 37.71 0.26 7.74
CA ALA A 88 37.68 1.57 8.36
C ALA A 88 36.73 2.50 7.60
N ARG A 89 35.79 3.11 8.34
CA ARG A 89 34.84 4.10 7.83
C ARG A 89 35.48 5.48 7.99
N LEU A 90 35.74 6.15 6.87
CA LEU A 90 36.50 7.41 6.87
C LEU A 90 35.52 8.59 6.91
N ARG A 91 35.07 9.06 5.75
CA ARG A 91 34.03 10.08 5.64
C ARG A 91 32.72 9.41 5.24
N ILE A 92 31.66 9.58 6.03
CA ILE A 92 30.33 9.04 5.73
C ILE A 92 29.33 10.19 5.76
N GLY A 93 28.74 10.47 4.61
CA GLY A 93 27.71 11.49 4.47
C GLY A 93 26.57 11.03 3.57
N PRO A 94 25.56 11.88 3.37
CA PRO A 94 24.44 11.56 2.48
C PRO A 94 24.90 11.52 1.02
N GLU A 95 25.79 12.41 0.58
CA GLU A 95 26.24 12.47 -0.81
C GLU A 95 27.19 11.32 -1.18
N SER A 96 28.11 10.98 -0.29
CA SER A 96 29.14 9.96 -0.53
C SER A 96 29.67 9.31 0.75
N GLY A 97 30.39 8.20 0.57
CA GLY A 97 31.12 7.51 1.61
C GLY A 97 32.52 7.06 1.15
N ASP A 98 33.51 7.31 1.98
CA ASP A 98 34.89 6.82 1.82
C ASP A 98 35.12 5.66 2.80
N ILE A 99 35.40 4.47 2.27
CA ILE A 99 35.60 3.23 3.03
C ILE A 99 36.98 2.67 2.71
N ALA A 100 37.84 2.50 3.72
CA ALA A 100 39.07 1.75 3.59
C ALA A 100 38.86 0.30 4.02
N PHE A 101 39.46 -0.66 3.31
CA PHE A 101 39.44 -2.07 3.71
C PHE A 101 40.70 -2.81 3.27
N ALA A 102 40.99 -3.95 3.93
CA ALA A 102 42.09 -4.83 3.56
C ALA A 102 41.62 -5.84 2.50
N PRO A 103 42.09 -5.74 1.23
CA PRO A 103 41.66 -6.67 0.18
C PRO A 103 42.34 -8.04 0.34
N GLU A 104 41.56 -9.12 0.33
CA GLU A 104 42.06 -10.51 0.39
C GLU A 104 42.25 -11.13 -1.01
N THR A 105 41.41 -10.75 -1.98
CA THR A 105 41.50 -11.16 -3.40
C THR A 105 41.93 -9.98 -4.29
N VAL A 106 43.03 -10.14 -5.03
CA VAL A 106 43.54 -9.11 -5.96
C VAL A 106 44.10 -9.74 -7.24
N PRO A 107 43.70 -9.27 -8.44
CA PRO A 107 42.59 -8.34 -8.67
C PRO A 107 41.24 -9.00 -8.32
N GLY A 108 40.28 -8.22 -7.83
CA GLY A 108 39.00 -8.76 -7.36
C GLY A 108 37.88 -7.73 -7.21
N ASP A 109 36.64 -8.20 -7.27
CA ASP A 109 35.45 -7.40 -6.99
C ASP A 109 35.05 -7.54 -5.52
N TYR A 110 34.52 -6.46 -4.95
CA TYR A 110 34.04 -6.38 -3.57
C TYR A 110 32.66 -5.74 -3.53
N TYR A 111 31.84 -6.18 -2.59
CA TYR A 111 30.50 -5.65 -2.33
C TYR A 111 30.48 -4.87 -1.01
N LEU A 112 30.12 -3.59 -1.10
CA LEU A 112 29.94 -2.69 0.03
C LEU A 112 28.44 -2.58 0.29
N TYR A 113 27.93 -3.41 1.19
CA TYR A 113 26.53 -3.38 1.64
C TYR A 113 26.34 -2.26 2.65
N TYR A 114 25.36 -1.38 2.43
CA TYR A 114 25.08 -0.27 3.34
C TYR A 114 23.64 -0.31 3.84
N MET A 115 23.45 0.19 5.07
CA MET A 115 22.20 0.06 5.83
C MET A 115 21.76 -1.40 6.07
N PRO A 116 22.67 -2.32 6.46
CA PRO A 116 22.23 -3.64 6.92
C PRO A 116 21.36 -3.49 8.16
N TYR A 117 20.41 -4.40 8.35
CA TYR A 117 19.43 -4.35 9.43
C TYR A 117 19.09 -5.73 9.96
N LYS A 118 18.59 -5.77 11.20
CA LYS A 118 17.94 -6.95 11.78
C LYS A 118 16.43 -6.73 11.87
N VAL A 119 15.68 -7.82 11.72
CA VAL A 119 14.24 -7.84 11.93
C VAL A 119 13.97 -7.95 13.42
N ILE A 120 13.30 -6.97 14.02
CA ILE A 120 12.94 -6.98 15.45
C ILE A 120 11.57 -7.61 15.67
N LYS A 121 10.64 -7.35 14.76
CA LYS A 121 9.29 -7.91 14.76
C LYS A 121 8.97 -8.48 13.37
N PRO A 122 8.86 -9.81 13.21
CA PRO A 122 8.65 -10.44 11.91
C PRO A 122 7.18 -10.49 11.48
N GLU A 123 6.22 -10.16 12.36
CA GLU A 123 4.80 -10.20 12.05
C GLU A 123 4.45 -9.15 10.99
N GLN A 124 3.72 -9.54 9.93
CA GLN A 124 3.38 -8.65 8.81
C GLN A 124 2.71 -7.33 9.26
N TRP A 125 1.90 -7.37 10.31
CA TRP A 125 1.15 -6.22 10.84
C TRP A 125 1.94 -5.35 11.82
N GLN A 126 3.13 -5.79 12.24
CA GLN A 126 4.02 -5.06 13.15
C GLN A 126 5.48 -5.08 12.67
N TYR A 127 5.68 -5.27 11.36
CA TYR A 127 6.98 -5.52 10.77
C TYR A 127 7.92 -4.33 11.06
N THR A 128 8.95 -4.58 11.87
CA THR A 128 9.88 -3.53 12.34
C THR A 128 11.32 -3.98 12.20
N ILE A 129 12.18 -3.09 11.70
CA ILE A 129 13.62 -3.32 11.54
C ILE A 129 14.43 -2.37 12.40
N GLU A 130 15.66 -2.76 12.69
CA GLU A 130 16.67 -1.91 13.31
C GLU A 130 17.95 -1.96 12.46
N TYR A 131 18.39 -0.82 11.94
CA TYR A 131 19.65 -0.73 11.22
C TYR A 131 20.82 -1.05 12.15
N LEU A 132 21.77 -1.83 11.65
CA LEU A 132 22.96 -2.17 12.42
C LEU A 132 23.83 -0.94 12.59
N GLN A 133 24.28 -0.71 13.82
CA GLN A 133 25.28 0.30 14.13
C GLN A 133 26.66 -0.13 13.62
N PRO A 134 27.56 0.81 13.30
CA PRO A 134 28.94 0.52 12.97
C PRO A 134 29.57 -0.36 14.06
N THR A 135 30.10 -1.52 13.67
CA THR A 135 30.78 -2.45 14.56
C THR A 135 32.16 -1.91 14.99
N PRO A 136 32.78 -2.47 16.06
CA PRO A 136 34.03 -1.95 16.60
C PRO A 136 35.15 -1.91 15.54
N PRO A 137 36.15 -1.01 15.71
CA PRO A 137 37.09 -0.66 14.67
C PRO A 137 37.88 -1.88 14.17
N ALA A 138 38.32 -1.79 12.91
CA ALA A 138 39.32 -2.68 12.35
C ALA A 138 40.51 -2.88 13.31
N ASP A 139 41.28 -3.94 13.08
CA ASP A 139 42.47 -4.25 13.89
C ASP A 139 43.33 -2.99 14.13
N ALA A 140 43.70 -2.76 15.39
CA ALA A 140 44.31 -1.50 15.83
C ALA A 140 45.70 -1.28 15.21
N ASP A 141 46.42 -2.37 14.91
CA ASP A 141 47.75 -2.32 14.30
C ASP A 141 47.63 -2.11 12.78
N TRP A 142 46.68 -2.79 12.12
CA TRP A 142 46.35 -2.52 10.72
C TRP A 142 45.93 -1.05 10.52
N SER A 143 45.07 -0.55 11.40
CA SER A 143 44.62 0.85 11.35
C SER A 143 45.78 1.83 11.55
N ALA A 144 46.74 1.52 12.44
CA ALA A 144 47.91 2.35 12.68
C ALA A 144 48.85 2.43 11.47
N ARG A 145 49.19 1.26 10.90
CA ARG A 145 50.14 1.18 9.78
C ARG A 145 49.66 1.88 8.52
N ASN A 146 48.33 1.99 8.37
CA ASN A 146 47.69 2.62 7.23
C ASN A 146 47.16 4.04 7.52
N SER A 147 47.44 4.60 8.70
CA SER A 147 46.96 5.93 9.12
C SER A 147 45.43 6.08 9.06
N LEU A 148 44.71 5.06 9.55
CA LEU A 148 43.24 4.95 9.53
C LEU A 148 42.61 5.06 10.93
N ARG A 149 43.37 5.40 11.98
CA ARG A 149 42.80 5.67 13.30
C ARG A 149 42.03 6.98 13.29
N ALA A 150 41.04 7.13 14.16
CA ALA A 150 40.20 8.32 14.23
C ALA A 150 41.02 9.63 14.28
N ASP A 151 42.10 9.67 15.06
CA ASP A 151 42.98 10.83 15.18
C ASP A 151 43.84 11.07 13.91
N ASP A 152 44.17 10.02 13.16
CA ASP A 152 44.98 10.11 11.93
C ASP A 152 44.17 10.63 10.74
N LEU A 153 42.85 10.41 10.72
CA LEU A 153 41.98 10.76 9.59
C LEU A 153 42.00 12.25 9.24
N ALA A 154 42.18 13.11 10.25
CA ALA A 154 42.29 14.56 10.08
C ALA A 154 43.53 14.97 9.27
N GLY A 155 44.59 14.16 9.29
CA GLY A 155 45.83 14.40 8.55
C GLY A 155 45.74 14.06 7.05
N GLY A 156 44.66 13.44 6.58
CA GLY A 156 44.41 13.17 5.16
C GLY A 156 45.33 12.14 4.50
N ALA A 157 46.23 11.48 5.25
CA ALA A 157 47.17 10.50 4.69
C ALA A 157 46.47 9.35 3.94
N TRP A 158 45.29 8.95 4.40
CA TRP A 158 44.44 7.94 3.76
C TRP A 158 44.03 8.30 2.32
N GLU A 159 44.03 9.59 1.94
CA GLU A 159 43.69 10.01 0.58
C GLU A 159 44.71 9.50 -0.45
N SER A 160 45.95 9.25 -0.02
CA SER A 160 47.05 8.70 -0.84
C SER A 160 47.04 7.18 -0.99
N LEU A 161 46.19 6.46 -0.24
CA LEU A 161 46.06 5.00 -0.37
C LEU A 161 45.54 4.62 -1.76
N PRO A 162 45.92 3.44 -2.28
CA PRO A 162 45.41 2.92 -3.56
C PRO A 162 43.88 2.90 -3.59
N LYS A 163 43.30 3.25 -4.73
CA LYS A 163 41.84 3.37 -4.90
C LYS A 163 41.25 2.10 -5.48
N ALA A 164 40.06 1.76 -4.97
CA ALA A 164 39.17 0.81 -5.63
C ALA A 164 38.24 1.59 -6.57
N ASP A 165 38.01 1.04 -7.76
CA ASP A 165 37.14 1.66 -8.77
C ASP A 165 35.68 1.32 -8.45
N LEU A 166 34.82 2.34 -8.36
CA LEU A 166 33.38 2.13 -8.27
C LEU A 166 32.85 1.66 -9.63
N ILE A 167 32.30 0.45 -9.68
CA ILE A 167 31.76 -0.13 -10.91
C ILE A 167 30.29 0.24 -11.09
N GLU A 168 29.48 0.03 -10.06
CA GLU A 168 28.04 0.33 -10.06
C GLU A 168 27.49 0.32 -8.62
N ILE A 169 26.29 0.86 -8.45
CA ILE A 169 25.44 0.63 -7.27
C ILE A 169 24.34 -0.34 -7.66
N GLN A 170 24.01 -1.27 -6.76
CA GLN A 170 22.98 -2.28 -7.00
C GLN A 170 21.91 -2.21 -5.93
N ALA A 171 20.66 -2.29 -6.36
CA ALA A 171 19.53 -2.59 -5.51
C ALA A 171 19.33 -4.11 -5.39
N ARG A 172 18.71 -4.58 -4.31
CA ARG A 172 18.45 -6.01 -4.09
C ARG A 172 17.44 -6.57 -5.08
N THR A 173 16.44 -5.77 -5.49
CA THR A 173 15.48 -6.11 -6.55
C THR A 173 15.05 -4.84 -7.30
N GLU A 174 14.33 -4.99 -8.41
CA GLU A 174 13.73 -3.85 -9.12
C GLU A 174 12.77 -3.03 -8.22
N PHE A 175 12.10 -3.68 -7.27
CA PHE A 175 11.21 -2.99 -6.31
C PHE A 175 12.00 -2.09 -5.36
N ASP A 176 13.23 -2.48 -5.02
CA ASP A 176 14.08 -1.80 -4.05
C ASP A 176 14.89 -0.63 -4.67
N ARG A 177 14.75 -0.38 -5.98
CA ARG A 177 15.54 0.65 -6.67
C ARG A 177 15.20 2.05 -6.16
N PRO A 178 16.21 2.83 -5.76
CA PRO A 178 16.02 4.23 -5.38
C PRO A 178 16.06 5.15 -6.60
N ASP A 179 16.71 4.76 -7.69
CA ASP A 179 16.82 5.59 -8.88
C ASP A 179 15.53 5.57 -9.72
N PRO A 180 15.16 6.70 -10.34
CA PRO A 180 15.84 8.00 -10.33
C PRO A 180 15.35 8.98 -9.24
N MET A 181 14.32 8.63 -8.45
CA MET A 181 13.58 9.59 -7.61
C MET A 181 13.99 9.65 -6.14
N GLU A 182 14.82 8.72 -5.65
CA GLU A 182 15.35 8.67 -4.28
C GLU A 182 16.89 8.74 -4.26
N VAL A 183 17.48 9.30 -5.31
CA VAL A 183 18.89 9.66 -5.40
C VAL A 183 19.01 11.17 -5.18
N ILE A 184 19.64 11.60 -4.08
CA ILE A 184 19.68 13.02 -3.74
C ILE A 184 20.58 13.83 -4.68
N ALA A 185 20.16 15.06 -4.97
CA ALA A 185 21.05 16.11 -5.42
C ALA A 185 22.05 16.46 -4.31
N THR A 186 23.30 16.72 -4.68
CA THR A 186 24.27 17.28 -3.74
C THR A 186 23.90 18.71 -3.37
N ARG A 187 24.47 19.19 -2.27
CA ARG A 187 24.39 20.59 -1.86
C ARG A 187 24.94 21.52 -2.94
N ALA A 188 26.06 21.15 -3.55
CA ALA A 188 26.68 21.94 -4.62
C ALA A 188 25.77 22.06 -5.86
N GLU A 189 25.16 20.95 -6.29
CA GLU A 189 24.20 20.94 -7.40
C GLU A 189 22.94 21.75 -7.09
N THR A 190 22.43 21.62 -5.87
CA THR A 190 21.27 22.39 -5.39
C THR A 190 21.58 23.88 -5.38
N ASP A 191 22.74 24.28 -4.84
CA ASP A 191 23.19 25.67 -4.80
C ASP A 191 23.36 26.24 -6.22
N GLU A 192 23.90 25.44 -7.15
CA GLU A 192 24.05 25.84 -8.56
C GLU A 192 22.70 25.98 -9.27
N LEU A 193 21.77 25.06 -9.06
CA LEU A 193 20.40 25.17 -9.57
C LEU A 193 19.75 26.46 -9.05
N LEU A 194 19.90 26.73 -7.76
CA LEU A 194 19.35 27.92 -7.12
C LEU A 194 19.96 29.21 -7.68
N LYS A 195 21.26 29.25 -7.99
CA LYS A 195 21.91 30.39 -8.65
C LYS A 195 21.36 30.66 -10.05
N ARG A 196 20.96 29.62 -10.78
CA ARG A 196 20.35 29.76 -12.12
C ARG A 196 18.96 30.40 -12.09
N PHE A 197 18.24 30.30 -10.97
CA PHE A 197 16.88 30.82 -10.81
C PHE A 197 16.75 31.77 -9.61
N PRO A 198 17.48 32.91 -9.58
CA PRO A 198 17.60 33.74 -8.37
C PRO A 198 16.31 34.47 -7.98
N LEU A 199 15.44 34.77 -8.95
CA LEU A 199 14.20 35.53 -8.75
C LEU A 199 12.96 34.64 -8.55
N LYS A 200 13.11 33.31 -8.60
CA LYS A 200 11.98 32.39 -8.48
C LYS A 200 11.73 32.04 -7.00
N PRO A 201 10.58 32.39 -6.42
CA PRO A 201 10.28 32.09 -5.02
C PRO A 201 10.16 30.59 -4.75
N TYR A 202 9.68 29.84 -5.74
CA TYR A 202 9.58 28.39 -5.78
C TYR A 202 9.88 27.89 -7.19
N LEU A 203 10.22 26.60 -7.30
CA LEU A 203 10.45 25.89 -8.56
C LEU A 203 9.42 24.78 -8.73
N LEU A 204 9.03 24.53 -9.98
CA LEU A 204 8.07 23.48 -10.34
C LEU A 204 8.73 22.42 -11.21
N PHE A 205 8.40 21.16 -10.93
CA PHE A 205 8.91 19.98 -11.63
C PHE A 205 7.74 19.07 -12.00
N PRO A 206 7.17 19.21 -13.20
CA PRO A 206 6.16 18.28 -13.69
C PRO A 206 6.78 16.89 -13.90
N GLU A 207 6.17 15.85 -13.33
CA GLU A 207 6.66 14.47 -13.37
C GLU A 207 5.58 13.48 -13.78
N ASP A 208 5.99 12.51 -14.59
CA ASP A 208 5.17 11.39 -15.00
C ASP A 208 4.96 10.44 -13.80
N ARG A 209 3.77 9.84 -13.70
CA ARG A 209 3.42 8.85 -12.67
C ARG A 209 4.39 7.67 -12.56
N ARG A 210 5.19 7.38 -13.59
CA ARG A 210 6.27 6.37 -13.57
C ARG A 210 7.43 6.76 -12.66
N TYR A 211 7.58 8.04 -12.34
CA TYR A 211 8.65 8.58 -11.48
C TYR A 211 8.03 9.31 -10.28
N PRO A 212 7.35 8.57 -9.38
CA PRO A 212 6.68 9.20 -8.26
C PRO A 212 7.69 9.95 -7.38
N ILE A 213 7.35 11.17 -6.98
CA ILE A 213 8.14 11.99 -6.05
C ILE A 213 8.07 11.36 -4.66
N ARG A 214 9.22 10.94 -4.14
CA ARG A 214 9.34 10.20 -2.86
C ARG A 214 10.06 10.96 -1.76
N MET A 215 10.82 12.00 -2.09
CA MET A 215 11.60 12.78 -1.13
C MET A 215 10.99 14.17 -0.93
N THR A 216 10.80 14.55 0.33
CA THR A 216 10.31 15.90 0.73
C THR A 216 11.43 16.83 1.18
N ASP A 217 12.59 16.26 1.48
CA ASP A 217 13.64 16.92 2.24
C ASP A 217 14.86 17.28 1.37
N CYS A 218 14.93 16.72 0.16
CA CYS A 218 16.00 16.89 -0.81
C CYS A 218 15.41 16.94 -2.23
N LEU A 219 16.11 17.61 -3.15
CA LEU A 219 15.81 17.49 -4.57
C LEU A 219 16.38 16.16 -5.10
N PRO A 220 15.67 15.41 -5.96
CA PRO A 220 16.26 14.28 -6.66
C PRO A 220 17.28 14.74 -7.72
N LEU A 221 18.33 13.95 -7.94
CA LEU A 221 19.35 14.20 -8.96
C LEU A 221 18.72 14.39 -10.34
N ARG A 222 17.69 13.61 -10.67
CA ARG A 222 16.89 13.75 -11.89
C ARG A 222 16.46 15.19 -12.16
N TRP A 223 16.04 15.94 -11.13
CA TRP A 223 15.59 17.33 -11.26
C TRP A 223 16.71 18.33 -11.46
N ILE A 224 17.94 17.98 -11.07
CA ILE A 224 19.13 18.76 -11.42
C ILE A 224 19.42 18.62 -12.91
N GLU A 225 19.28 17.41 -13.44
CA GLU A 225 19.53 17.08 -14.85
C GLU A 225 18.47 17.66 -15.78
N THR A 226 17.18 17.52 -15.44
CA THR A 226 16.07 18.03 -16.25
C THR A 226 15.83 19.51 -16.05
N GLY A 227 16.08 20.02 -14.84
CA GLY A 227 15.76 21.38 -14.44
C GLY A 227 14.25 21.61 -14.21
N PRO A 228 13.87 22.76 -13.61
CA PRO A 228 12.47 23.13 -13.44
C PRO A 228 11.82 23.39 -14.79
N GLY A 229 10.53 23.06 -14.90
CA GLY A 229 9.79 23.08 -16.15
C GLY A 229 8.40 23.68 -16.04
N ASP A 230 7.91 24.24 -17.15
CA ASP A 230 6.56 24.77 -17.31
C ASP A 230 5.72 23.92 -18.29
N ARG A 231 6.15 22.69 -18.58
CA ARG A 231 5.50 21.78 -19.54
C ARG A 231 5.42 20.37 -18.98
N PHE A 232 4.27 19.75 -19.16
CA PHE A 232 4.05 18.32 -18.90
C PHE A 232 3.53 17.65 -20.16
N GLU A 233 4.06 16.46 -20.46
CA GLU A 233 3.60 15.63 -21.57
C GLU A 233 3.26 14.23 -21.07
N GLY A 234 2.19 13.66 -21.62
CA GLY A 234 1.73 12.34 -21.24
C GLY A 234 0.99 11.62 -22.36
N GLU A 235 0.67 10.35 -22.12
CA GLU A 235 -0.13 9.52 -22.99
C GLU A 235 -1.18 8.76 -22.17
N ALA A 236 -2.45 8.83 -22.60
CA ALA A 236 -3.58 8.20 -21.94
C ALA A 236 -4.47 7.45 -22.93
N ALA A 237 -5.11 6.39 -22.47
CA ALA A 237 -6.17 5.70 -23.18
C ALA A 237 -7.53 6.39 -22.96
N ARG A 238 -8.50 6.09 -23.82
CA ARG A 238 -9.89 6.50 -23.64
C ARG A 238 -10.47 5.80 -22.41
N GLY A 239 -11.21 6.53 -21.58
CA GLY A 239 -11.78 5.98 -20.34
C GLY A 239 -10.80 5.94 -19.16
N GLU A 240 -9.51 6.18 -19.39
CA GLU A 240 -8.49 6.15 -18.34
C GLU A 240 -8.67 7.27 -17.31
N PHE A 241 -8.39 6.98 -16.04
CA PHE A 241 -8.11 8.00 -15.04
C PHE A 241 -6.61 8.27 -15.01
N TYR A 242 -6.18 9.30 -15.75
CA TYR A 242 -4.77 9.61 -15.93
C TYR A 242 -4.22 10.37 -14.73
N THR A 243 -3.03 9.99 -14.25
CA THR A 243 -2.40 10.61 -13.08
C THR A 243 -1.00 11.10 -13.39
N PHE A 244 -0.60 12.18 -12.71
CA PHE A 244 0.74 12.77 -12.81
C PHE A 244 1.01 13.64 -11.58
N GLN A 245 2.23 14.18 -11.48
CA GLN A 245 2.62 15.03 -10.36
C GLN A 245 3.21 16.36 -10.82
N ILE A 246 3.12 17.36 -9.96
CA ILE A 246 4.00 18.52 -9.98
C ILE A 246 4.70 18.60 -8.63
N GLY A 247 6.03 18.49 -8.66
CA GLY A 247 6.87 18.80 -7.53
C GLY A 247 6.98 20.31 -7.33
N LEU A 248 6.60 20.79 -6.15
CA LEU A 248 6.82 22.18 -5.74
C LEU A 248 8.00 22.21 -4.78
N TYR A 249 9.06 22.93 -5.15
CA TYR A 249 10.20 23.19 -4.27
C TYR A 249 10.19 24.64 -3.79
N ALA A 250 10.08 24.84 -2.48
CA ALA A 250 10.06 26.15 -1.83
C ALA A 250 11.47 26.77 -1.82
N ALA A 251 11.89 27.38 -2.92
CA ALA A 251 13.29 27.74 -3.19
C ALA A 251 13.80 28.98 -2.42
N ARG A 252 12.95 29.98 -2.16
CA ARG A 252 13.32 31.25 -1.51
C ARG A 252 12.33 31.75 -0.46
N MET A 253 11.13 31.17 -0.43
CA MET A 253 10.14 31.44 0.58
C MET A 253 9.44 30.16 0.99
N ALA A 254 8.96 30.11 2.24
CA ALA A 254 7.97 29.13 2.62
C ALA A 254 6.66 29.40 1.86
N VAL A 255 5.90 28.34 1.61
CA VAL A 255 4.59 28.37 0.96
C VAL A 255 3.54 28.01 1.99
N ASP A 256 2.66 28.95 2.31
CA ASP A 256 1.64 28.76 3.35
C ASP A 256 0.30 28.24 2.82
N ASP A 257 0.02 28.45 1.53
CA ASP A 257 -1.17 27.98 0.86
C ASP A 257 -0.93 27.84 -0.64
N VAL A 258 -1.44 26.76 -1.22
CA VAL A 258 -1.35 26.44 -2.65
C VAL A 258 -2.75 26.37 -3.23
N GLN A 259 -3.00 27.11 -4.30
CA GLN A 259 -4.22 27.06 -5.08
C GLN A 259 -3.91 26.59 -6.50
N VAL A 260 -4.81 25.78 -7.06
CA VAL A 260 -4.67 25.26 -8.43
C VAL A 260 -5.93 25.59 -9.22
N GLY A 261 -5.73 25.90 -10.51
CA GLY A 261 -6.81 26.04 -11.48
C GLY A 261 -6.45 25.31 -12.77
N PHE A 262 -7.47 24.84 -13.49
CA PHE A 262 -7.31 24.05 -14.71
C PHE A 262 -8.05 24.73 -15.86
N SER A 263 -7.50 24.64 -17.07
CA SER A 263 -8.26 24.89 -18.28
C SER A 263 -8.83 23.59 -18.83
N ASP A 264 -9.82 23.70 -19.72
CA ASP A 264 -10.17 22.57 -20.58
C ASP A 264 -8.93 22.13 -21.38
N MET A 265 -8.85 20.83 -21.65
CA MET A 265 -7.87 20.29 -22.59
C MET A 265 -8.52 20.24 -23.98
N ARG A 266 -7.94 20.94 -24.96
CA ARG A 266 -8.51 21.12 -26.30
C ARG A 266 -7.66 20.44 -27.36
N CYS A 267 -8.31 19.75 -28.28
CA CYS A 267 -7.69 19.18 -29.48
C CYS A 267 -7.87 20.13 -30.66
N GLU A 268 -6.96 20.09 -31.63
CA GLU A 268 -7.05 20.88 -32.88
C GLU A 268 -8.33 20.58 -33.68
N SER A 269 -8.88 19.37 -33.53
CA SER A 269 -10.16 18.96 -34.15
C SER A 269 -11.40 19.60 -33.52
N GLY A 270 -11.24 20.40 -32.46
CA GLY A 270 -12.34 21.05 -31.73
C GLY A 270 -12.94 20.23 -30.58
N SER A 271 -12.52 18.96 -30.42
CA SER A 271 -12.91 18.16 -29.25
C SER A 271 -12.26 18.68 -27.97
N GLN A 272 -12.93 18.49 -26.82
CA GLN A 272 -12.42 18.96 -25.52
C GLN A 272 -12.63 17.92 -24.41
N ILE A 273 -11.71 17.92 -23.44
CA ILE A 273 -11.87 17.26 -22.14
C ILE A 273 -12.07 18.38 -21.10
N PRO A 274 -13.23 18.40 -20.40
CA PRO A 274 -13.55 19.49 -19.48
C PRO A 274 -12.59 19.62 -18.29
N ALA A 275 -12.38 20.86 -17.84
CA ALA A 275 -11.56 21.16 -16.66
C ALA A 275 -12.08 20.48 -15.36
N ASP A 276 -13.39 20.29 -15.22
CA ASP A 276 -14.02 19.64 -14.06
C ASP A 276 -13.65 18.15 -13.91
N GLY A 277 -13.04 17.55 -14.94
CA GLY A 277 -12.47 16.21 -14.86
C GLY A 277 -11.14 16.15 -14.09
N PHE A 278 -10.52 17.30 -13.77
CA PHE A 278 -9.29 17.36 -12.99
C PHE A 278 -9.53 17.25 -11.49
N THR A 279 -8.54 16.72 -10.78
CA THR A 279 -8.49 16.67 -9.33
C THR A 279 -7.08 16.94 -8.85
N CYS A 280 -6.92 17.73 -7.79
CA CYS A 280 -5.68 17.82 -7.02
C CYS A 280 -5.90 17.18 -5.64
N PHE A 281 -5.39 15.96 -5.45
CA PHE A 281 -5.67 15.16 -4.25
C PHE A 281 -5.14 15.78 -2.95
N ASN A 282 -4.15 16.68 -3.06
CA ASN A 282 -3.55 17.35 -1.92
C ASN A 282 -4.40 18.51 -1.39
N LEU A 283 -5.32 19.07 -2.20
CA LEU A 283 -6.08 20.27 -1.88
C LEU A 283 -7.57 20.00 -1.63
N MET A 284 -8.07 18.86 -2.10
CA MET A 284 -9.47 18.49 -1.95
C MET A 284 -9.65 16.98 -1.92
N GLY A 285 -10.82 16.53 -1.48
CA GLY A 285 -11.23 15.15 -1.64
C GLY A 285 -12.58 14.87 -0.99
N THR A 286 -12.82 13.59 -0.75
CA THR A 286 -13.99 13.09 -0.03
C THR A 286 -13.51 12.43 1.27
N ASP A 287 -14.10 12.76 2.41
CA ASP A 287 -13.73 12.14 3.68
C ASP A 287 -14.36 10.73 3.84
N CYS A 288 -14.10 10.08 4.97
CA CYS A 288 -14.60 8.73 5.24
C CYS A 288 -16.13 8.63 5.41
N LEU A 289 -16.83 9.77 5.55
CA LEU A 289 -18.29 9.84 5.62
C LEU A 289 -18.92 10.22 4.28
N GLY A 290 -18.12 10.37 3.22
CA GLY A 290 -18.59 10.76 1.91
C GLY A 290 -18.77 12.27 1.74
N LEU A 291 -18.30 13.08 2.70
CA LEU A 291 -18.47 14.52 2.66
C LEU A 291 -17.29 15.18 1.93
N PRO A 292 -17.54 16.23 1.11
CA PRO A 292 -16.46 16.99 0.49
C PRO A 292 -15.57 17.64 1.53
N MET A 293 -14.26 17.54 1.33
CA MET A 293 -13.24 18.19 2.17
C MET A 293 -12.29 19.05 1.34
N GLN A 294 -11.78 20.10 1.96
CA GLN A 294 -10.72 20.96 1.45
C GLN A 294 -9.52 20.90 2.38
N LYS A 295 -8.33 20.96 1.81
CA LYS A 295 -7.05 20.89 2.51
C LYS A 295 -6.17 22.05 2.06
N SER A 296 -5.43 22.62 3.01
CA SER A 296 -4.38 23.58 2.70
C SER A 296 -3.03 22.88 2.75
N VAL A 297 -2.16 23.22 1.81
CA VAL A 297 -0.83 22.65 1.66
C VAL A 297 0.21 23.68 2.04
N LYS A 298 1.06 23.31 2.99
CA LYS A 298 2.19 24.12 3.48
C LYS A 298 3.51 23.46 3.14
N VAL A 299 4.47 24.26 2.66
CA VAL A 299 5.79 23.79 2.27
C VAL A 299 6.84 24.71 2.89
N ALA A 300 7.61 24.19 3.83
CA ALA A 300 8.69 24.97 4.45
C ALA A 300 9.79 25.31 3.44
N LEU A 301 10.51 26.41 3.67
CA LEU A 301 11.66 26.81 2.86
C LEU A 301 12.66 25.65 2.72
N GLY A 302 13.10 25.37 1.49
CA GLY A 302 14.02 24.28 1.18
C GLY A 302 13.38 22.89 1.19
N ARG A 303 12.06 22.78 1.27
CA ARG A 303 11.33 21.49 1.17
C ARG A 303 10.62 21.33 -0.17
N VAL A 304 10.34 20.07 -0.47
CA VAL A 304 9.59 19.61 -1.64
C VAL A 304 8.20 19.13 -1.20
N GLN A 305 7.17 19.51 -1.96
CA GLN A 305 5.84 18.96 -1.87
C GLN A 305 5.45 18.35 -3.21
N ALA A 306 5.07 17.07 -3.19
CA ALA A 306 4.46 16.43 -4.33
C ALA A 306 2.96 16.77 -4.39
N LEU A 307 2.53 17.43 -5.47
CA LEU A 307 1.12 17.64 -5.77
C LEU A 307 0.66 16.58 -6.77
N TRP A 308 -0.25 15.71 -6.36
CA TRP A 308 -0.83 14.66 -7.18
C TRP A 308 -2.05 15.19 -7.91
N PHE A 309 -2.05 14.99 -9.22
CA PHE A 309 -3.16 15.35 -10.10
C PHE A 309 -3.75 14.10 -10.76
N GLY A 310 -5.06 14.12 -10.94
CA GLY A 310 -5.82 13.17 -11.73
C GLY A 310 -6.65 13.89 -12.79
N LEU A 311 -6.84 13.26 -13.94
CA LEU A 311 -7.75 13.69 -15.00
C LEU A 311 -8.54 12.48 -15.51
N GLN A 312 -9.86 12.51 -15.36
CA GLN A 312 -10.72 11.51 -16.01
C GLN A 312 -10.78 11.78 -17.51
N ILE A 313 -10.32 10.84 -18.33
CA ILE A 313 -10.48 10.87 -19.78
C ILE A 313 -11.81 10.20 -20.13
N PRO A 314 -12.79 10.90 -20.73
CA PRO A 314 -14.04 10.28 -21.15
C PRO A 314 -13.81 9.15 -22.17
N LYS A 315 -14.62 8.07 -22.13
CA LYS A 315 -14.49 6.91 -23.05
C LYS A 315 -14.72 7.28 -24.52
N GLN A 316 -15.52 8.30 -24.76
CA GLN A 316 -15.89 8.80 -26.07
C GLN A 316 -14.89 9.82 -26.65
N THR A 317 -13.84 10.18 -25.90
CA THR A 317 -12.83 11.14 -26.35
C THR A 317 -12.14 10.64 -27.63
N PRO A 318 -12.18 11.38 -28.74
CA PRO A 318 -11.44 11.00 -29.95
C PRO A 318 -9.93 10.93 -29.71
N PRO A 319 -9.20 10.01 -30.37
CA PRO A 319 -7.74 10.01 -30.32
C PRO A 319 -7.17 11.32 -30.87
N GLY A 320 -6.08 11.80 -30.26
CA GLY A 320 -5.48 13.09 -30.64
C GLY A 320 -4.62 13.70 -29.54
N VAL A 321 -4.01 14.84 -29.81
CA VAL A 321 -3.23 15.59 -28.82
C VAL A 321 -4.10 16.70 -28.25
N TYR A 322 -4.34 16.64 -26.95
CA TYR A 322 -5.11 17.62 -26.21
C TYR A 322 -4.17 18.53 -25.41
N ARG A 323 -4.41 19.84 -25.48
CA ARG A 323 -3.58 20.86 -24.83
C ARG A 323 -4.41 21.72 -23.90
N GLY A 324 -3.85 22.00 -22.73
CA GLY A 324 -4.47 22.85 -21.71
C GLY A 324 -3.42 23.41 -20.77
N THR A 325 -3.86 24.01 -19.68
CA THR A 325 -2.98 24.61 -18.68
C THR A 325 -3.43 24.27 -17.26
N LEU A 326 -2.44 24.17 -16.39
CA LEU A 326 -2.60 24.10 -14.95
C LEU A 326 -1.93 25.34 -14.37
N ALA A 327 -2.70 26.14 -13.66
CA ALA A 327 -2.23 27.37 -13.05
C ALA A 327 -2.07 27.16 -11.54
N LEU A 328 -0.86 27.37 -11.04
CA LEU A 328 -0.52 27.22 -9.62
C LEU A 328 -0.29 28.61 -9.03
N LYS A 329 -1.07 28.93 -7.98
CA LYS A 329 -1.01 30.20 -7.27
C LYS A 329 -0.57 29.95 -5.83
N VAL A 330 0.42 30.71 -5.40
CA VAL A 330 0.94 30.72 -4.03
C VAL A 330 0.77 32.13 -3.49
N ALA A 331 0.32 32.26 -2.24
CA ALA A 331 0.21 33.55 -1.58
C ALA A 331 1.57 34.28 -1.58
N GLY A 332 1.59 35.56 -1.97
CA GLY A 332 2.82 36.36 -2.00
C GLY A 332 3.76 36.10 -3.19
N ALA A 333 3.37 35.25 -4.15
CA ALA A 333 4.17 34.98 -5.35
C ALA A 333 3.36 35.11 -6.64
N GLN A 334 4.05 35.33 -7.76
CA GLN A 334 3.42 35.32 -9.07
C GLN A 334 2.88 33.92 -9.39
N GLN A 335 1.70 33.88 -10.02
CA GLN A 335 1.09 32.65 -10.53
C GLN A 335 2.00 32.00 -11.58
N SER A 336 2.21 30.69 -11.43
CA SER A 336 2.92 29.87 -12.41
C SER A 336 1.92 29.10 -13.27
N ILE A 337 2.25 28.91 -14.54
CA ILE A 337 1.43 28.16 -15.50
C ILE A 337 2.26 26.98 -16.00
N VAL A 338 1.71 25.77 -15.89
CA VAL A 338 2.24 24.55 -16.50
C VAL A 338 1.36 24.20 -17.70
N LYS A 339 1.96 24.12 -18.88
CA LYS A 339 1.33 23.72 -20.14
C LYS A 339 1.22 22.21 -20.17
N LEU A 340 0.01 21.70 -20.34
CA LEU A 340 -0.28 20.28 -20.40
C LEU A 340 -0.45 19.84 -21.87
N SER A 341 0.13 18.70 -22.23
CA SER A 341 0.00 18.07 -23.54
C SER A 341 -0.24 16.57 -23.37
N LEU A 342 -1.47 16.13 -23.58
CA LEU A 342 -1.86 14.72 -23.41
C LEU A 342 -2.22 14.10 -24.75
N ARG A 343 -1.50 13.04 -25.15
CA ARG A 343 -1.88 12.22 -26.31
C ARG A 343 -2.91 11.18 -25.87
N VAL A 344 -4.12 11.27 -26.40
CA VAL A 344 -5.16 10.26 -26.24
C VAL A 344 -5.03 9.23 -27.34
N THR A 345 -4.84 7.96 -26.98
CA THR A 345 -4.71 6.83 -27.93
C THR A 345 -6.07 6.30 -28.37
N ASP A 346 -6.07 5.37 -29.33
CA ASP A 346 -7.25 4.61 -29.75
C ASP A 346 -7.63 3.47 -28.80
N GLN A 347 -6.74 3.05 -27.91
CA GLN A 347 -7.06 2.13 -26.81
C GLN A 347 -8.19 2.67 -25.92
N THR A 348 -9.09 1.79 -25.49
CA THR A 348 -10.14 2.08 -24.51
C THR A 348 -9.96 1.19 -23.28
N LEU A 349 -10.06 1.79 -22.09
CA LEU A 349 -10.03 1.09 -20.81
C LEU A 349 -11.40 1.16 -20.14
N ASP A 350 -11.92 0.00 -19.73
CA ASP A 350 -13.24 -0.09 -19.12
C ASP A 350 -13.24 0.15 -17.60
N ASP A 351 -12.12 -0.14 -16.95
CA ASP A 351 -11.88 -0.04 -15.52
C ASP A 351 -11.08 1.22 -15.13
N ALA A 352 -11.01 2.20 -16.04
CA ALA A 352 -10.19 3.41 -15.93
C ALA A 352 -8.67 3.17 -15.78
N GLY A 353 -8.18 1.95 -16.02
CA GLY A 353 -6.78 1.56 -15.86
C GLY A 353 -6.46 0.91 -14.51
N ASP A 354 -7.46 0.60 -13.68
CA ASP A 354 -7.27 0.09 -12.32
C ASP A 354 -6.60 -1.28 -12.25
N SER A 355 -6.67 -2.08 -13.31
CA SER A 355 -5.96 -3.36 -13.44
C SER A 355 -4.46 -3.21 -13.63
N GLU A 356 -3.97 -2.05 -14.09
CA GLU A 356 -2.56 -1.80 -14.38
C GLU A 356 -1.94 -0.87 -13.32
N LEU A 357 -1.30 -1.46 -12.29
CA LEU A 357 -0.80 -0.72 -11.12
C LEU A 357 0.10 0.48 -11.45
N TRP A 358 0.91 0.39 -12.52
CA TRP A 358 1.82 1.45 -12.95
C TRP A 358 1.09 2.73 -13.40
N ARG A 359 -0.20 2.64 -13.77
CA ARG A 359 -1.04 3.79 -14.15
C ARG A 359 -1.48 4.64 -12.96
N MET A 360 -1.41 4.08 -11.75
CA MET A 360 -1.82 4.74 -10.50
C MET A 360 -3.26 5.30 -10.54
N SER A 361 -4.13 4.77 -11.40
CA SER A 361 -5.52 5.25 -11.57
C SER A 361 -6.36 5.07 -10.30
N ARG A 362 -6.01 4.08 -9.46
CA ARG A 362 -6.65 3.81 -8.16
C ARG A 362 -6.56 4.97 -7.16
N LEU A 363 -5.72 5.99 -7.41
CA LEU A 363 -5.77 7.25 -6.64
C LEU A 363 -7.17 7.88 -6.65
N ARG A 364 -7.95 7.68 -7.72
CA ARG A 364 -9.34 8.14 -7.78
C ARG A 364 -10.23 7.52 -6.69
N TRP A 365 -9.85 6.36 -6.13
CA TRP A 365 -10.61 5.69 -5.07
C TRP A 365 -10.59 6.51 -3.76
N LEU A 366 -9.59 7.36 -3.55
CA LEU A 366 -9.52 8.26 -2.40
C LEU A 366 -10.70 9.24 -2.32
N ASN A 367 -11.33 9.56 -3.45
CA ASN A 367 -12.48 10.46 -3.52
C ASN A 367 -13.78 9.72 -3.82
N SER A 368 -13.78 8.39 -3.80
CA SER A 368 -14.95 7.58 -4.12
C SER A 368 -15.94 7.57 -2.96
N THR A 369 -17.22 7.73 -3.26
CA THR A 369 -18.33 7.51 -2.33
C THR A 369 -18.93 6.12 -2.46
N THR A 370 -18.33 5.25 -3.29
CA THR A 370 -18.83 3.90 -3.53
C THR A 370 -18.80 3.09 -2.25
N GLY A 371 -19.95 2.51 -1.88
CA GLY A 371 -20.10 1.70 -0.68
C GLY A 371 -20.41 2.49 0.61
N ILE A 372 -20.58 3.82 0.51
CA ILE A 372 -21.04 4.66 1.63
C ILE A 372 -22.57 4.64 1.74
N ASP A 373 -23.27 4.65 0.61
CA ASP A 373 -24.72 4.60 0.54
C ASP A 373 -25.25 3.17 0.36
N ASP A 374 -26.54 2.98 0.60
CA ASP A 374 -27.25 1.73 0.34
C ASP A 374 -27.53 1.56 -1.18
N THR A 375 -26.49 1.70 -2.01
CA THR A 375 -26.58 1.43 -3.45
C THR A 375 -25.82 0.18 -3.83
N VAL A 376 -26.34 -0.55 -4.81
CA VAL A 376 -25.69 -1.76 -5.31
C VAL A 376 -24.42 -1.36 -6.05
N THR A 377 -23.27 -1.86 -5.58
CA THR A 377 -21.96 -1.56 -6.17
C THR A 377 -21.49 -2.71 -7.03
N ALA A 378 -20.89 -2.42 -8.19
CA ALA A 378 -20.33 -3.46 -9.04
C ALA A 378 -19.19 -4.21 -8.29
N PRO A 379 -19.05 -5.54 -8.46
CA PRO A 379 -19.78 -6.40 -9.39
C PRO A 379 -21.07 -7.01 -8.81
N TYR A 380 -21.55 -6.57 -7.65
CA TYR A 380 -22.78 -7.10 -7.07
C TYR A 380 -24.01 -6.76 -7.91
N THR A 381 -25.00 -7.64 -7.83
CA THR A 381 -26.30 -7.48 -8.49
C THR A 381 -27.36 -7.13 -7.46
N PRO A 382 -28.45 -6.45 -7.85
CA PRO A 382 -29.60 -6.22 -6.98
C PRO A 382 -30.09 -7.50 -6.29
N LEU A 383 -30.53 -7.35 -5.05
CA LEU A 383 -31.21 -8.41 -4.31
C LEU A 383 -32.46 -8.88 -5.06
N GLN A 384 -32.70 -10.18 -5.03
CA GLN A 384 -33.95 -10.78 -5.49
C GLN A 384 -34.65 -11.38 -4.28
N SER A 385 -35.63 -10.65 -3.74
CA SER A 385 -36.44 -11.08 -2.61
C SER A 385 -37.55 -12.04 -3.05
N SER A 386 -37.96 -12.90 -2.11
CA SER A 386 -39.11 -13.80 -2.25
C SER A 386 -39.80 -13.96 -0.90
N ALA A 387 -40.98 -14.59 -0.87
CA ALA A 387 -41.79 -14.71 0.34
C ALA A 387 -41.01 -15.23 1.56
N ASN A 388 -40.06 -16.15 1.38
CA ASN A 388 -39.26 -16.75 2.45
C ASN A 388 -37.75 -16.77 2.17
N GLY A 389 -37.23 -15.96 1.25
CA GLY A 389 -35.80 -15.97 0.96
C GLY A 389 -35.31 -14.75 0.19
N VAL A 390 -34.00 -14.70 0.00
CA VAL A 390 -33.30 -13.66 -0.74
C VAL A 390 -32.16 -14.28 -1.55
N LYS A 391 -31.94 -13.76 -2.76
CA LYS A 391 -30.77 -14.10 -3.58
C LYS A 391 -29.92 -12.86 -3.84
N CYS A 392 -28.61 -13.05 -3.78
CA CYS A 392 -27.60 -12.05 -4.14
C CYS A 392 -26.46 -12.77 -4.86
N LEU A 393 -25.89 -12.20 -5.92
CA LEU A 393 -24.76 -12.71 -6.72
C LEU A 393 -24.25 -14.14 -6.35
N GLY A 394 -24.92 -15.17 -6.87
CA GLY A 394 -24.52 -16.57 -6.69
C GLY A 394 -24.84 -17.20 -5.32
N ARG A 395 -25.56 -16.51 -4.44
CA ARG A 395 -25.95 -16.95 -3.09
C ARG A 395 -27.47 -16.89 -2.92
N GLU A 396 -28.01 -17.81 -2.14
CA GLU A 396 -29.43 -17.88 -1.79
C GLU A 396 -29.57 -18.18 -0.30
N ILE A 397 -30.37 -17.39 0.41
CA ILE A 397 -30.77 -17.66 1.80
C ILE A 397 -32.27 -17.88 1.82
N ARG A 398 -32.70 -18.99 2.43
CA ARG A 398 -34.10 -19.21 2.80
C ARG A 398 -34.23 -19.13 4.31
N PHE A 399 -35.33 -18.54 4.77
CA PHE A 399 -35.61 -18.34 6.18
C PHE A 399 -36.68 -19.33 6.65
N ALA A 400 -36.49 -19.86 7.86
CA ALA A 400 -37.51 -20.57 8.61
C ALA A 400 -38.54 -19.58 9.17
N ALA A 401 -39.63 -20.10 9.75
CA ALA A 401 -40.65 -19.25 10.37
C ALA A 401 -40.15 -18.48 11.61
N THR A 402 -39.05 -18.92 12.23
CA THR A 402 -38.36 -18.21 13.31
C THR A 402 -37.60 -16.97 12.80
N GLY A 403 -37.46 -16.80 11.49
CA GLY A 403 -36.63 -15.76 10.86
C GLY A 403 -35.16 -16.15 10.69
N LEU A 404 -34.70 -17.25 11.30
CA LEU A 404 -33.35 -17.78 11.10
C LEU A 404 -33.23 -18.57 9.78
N PRO A 405 -32.03 -18.68 9.19
CA PRO A 405 -31.85 -19.43 7.95
C PRO A 405 -32.25 -20.91 8.06
N SER A 406 -33.08 -21.38 7.13
CA SER A 406 -33.39 -22.80 6.92
C SER A 406 -32.52 -23.46 5.86
N SER A 407 -31.92 -22.67 4.96
CA SER A 407 -31.00 -23.11 3.90
C SER A 407 -30.14 -21.92 3.48
N ILE A 408 -28.86 -22.18 3.20
CA ILE A 408 -27.91 -21.21 2.66
C ILE A 408 -27.13 -21.89 1.55
N LYS A 409 -27.23 -21.35 0.33
CA LYS A 409 -26.50 -21.87 -0.82
C LYS A 409 -25.42 -20.91 -1.29
N SER A 410 -24.26 -21.48 -1.61
CA SER A 410 -23.21 -20.85 -2.42
C SER A 410 -23.13 -21.59 -3.75
N GLY A 411 -23.51 -20.91 -4.84
CA GLY A 411 -23.75 -21.55 -6.13
C GLY A 411 -24.83 -22.63 -6.02
N GLN A 412 -24.45 -23.88 -6.30
CA GLN A 412 -25.34 -25.04 -6.14
C GLN A 412 -25.10 -25.81 -4.82
N ARG A 413 -24.07 -25.45 -4.05
CA ARG A 413 -23.72 -26.13 -2.80
C ARG A 413 -24.58 -25.61 -1.66
N GLU A 414 -25.30 -26.52 -1.01
CA GLU A 414 -25.94 -26.26 0.28
C GLU A 414 -24.86 -26.22 1.36
N ILE A 415 -24.92 -25.22 2.25
CA ILE A 415 -23.97 -25.06 3.37
C ILE A 415 -24.51 -25.72 4.63
N LEU A 416 -25.82 -25.64 4.86
CA LEU A 416 -26.44 -26.12 6.10
C LEU A 416 -26.89 -27.57 5.97
N ALA A 417 -26.59 -28.40 6.97
CA ALA A 417 -27.09 -29.77 7.05
C ALA A 417 -28.58 -29.80 7.45
N ARG A 418 -28.99 -28.85 8.29
CA ARG A 418 -30.37 -28.61 8.75
C ARG A 418 -30.56 -27.12 9.08
N PRO A 419 -31.79 -26.63 9.33
CA PRO A 419 -32.02 -25.23 9.68
C PRO A 419 -31.18 -24.76 10.88
N ILE A 420 -30.81 -23.47 10.89
CA ILE A 420 -30.22 -22.82 12.06
C ILE A 420 -31.29 -22.70 13.14
N GLU A 421 -30.96 -23.12 14.36
CA GLU A 421 -31.91 -23.17 15.48
C GLU A 421 -31.43 -22.33 16.66
N PHE A 422 -32.36 -21.57 17.25
CA PHE A 422 -32.15 -20.94 18.56
C PHE A 422 -32.80 -21.83 19.61
N VAL A 423 -31.99 -22.58 20.35
CA VAL A 423 -32.46 -23.61 21.29
C VAL A 423 -32.50 -23.04 22.70
N ALA A 424 -33.63 -23.24 23.37
CA ALA A 424 -33.77 -23.06 24.81
C ALA A 424 -34.07 -24.42 25.45
N GLU A 425 -33.21 -24.87 26.35
CA GLU A 425 -33.30 -26.19 26.99
C GLU A 425 -33.94 -26.09 28.37
N THR A 426 -34.95 -26.92 28.64
CA THR A 426 -35.64 -26.97 29.94
C THR A 426 -35.34 -28.27 30.68
N ALA A 427 -35.92 -28.46 31.87
CA ALA A 427 -35.91 -29.76 32.54
C ALA A 427 -36.54 -30.89 31.68
N ASN A 428 -37.54 -30.55 30.84
CA ASN A 428 -38.34 -31.48 30.06
C ASN A 428 -37.89 -31.62 28.60
N GLY A 429 -36.74 -31.04 28.24
CA GLY A 429 -36.21 -31.03 26.88
C GLY A 429 -36.23 -29.64 26.22
N SER A 430 -35.87 -29.59 24.94
CA SER A 430 -35.79 -28.36 24.15
C SER A 430 -37.16 -27.76 23.83
N VAL A 431 -37.28 -26.44 23.95
CA VAL A 431 -38.47 -25.67 23.57
C VAL A 431 -38.79 -25.84 22.09
N LYS A 432 -40.07 -26.08 21.78
CA LYS A 432 -40.58 -26.17 20.40
C LYS A 432 -41.23 -24.87 19.99
N TRP A 433 -40.61 -24.18 19.04
CA TRP A 433 -41.09 -22.92 18.49
C TRP A 433 -42.27 -23.12 17.53
N LYS A 434 -43.32 -22.32 17.69
CA LYS A 434 -44.43 -22.17 16.76
C LYS A 434 -44.38 -20.77 16.16
N ALA A 435 -44.59 -20.66 14.86
CA ALA A 435 -44.67 -19.36 14.21
C ALA A 435 -45.85 -18.55 14.78
N SER A 436 -45.62 -17.32 15.22
CA SER A 436 -46.69 -16.43 15.66
C SER A 436 -47.46 -15.86 14.46
N SER A 437 -46.75 -15.60 13.36
CA SER A 437 -47.29 -15.04 12.12
C SER A 437 -46.37 -15.31 10.93
N THR A 438 -46.82 -14.96 9.73
CA THR A 438 -45.93 -14.89 8.55
C THR A 438 -44.95 -13.73 8.72
N ALA A 439 -43.70 -13.94 8.31
CA ALA A 439 -42.68 -12.90 8.33
C ALA A 439 -43.15 -11.62 7.61
N LYS A 440 -42.92 -10.48 8.25
CA LYS A 440 -43.23 -9.15 7.72
C LYS A 440 -42.00 -8.55 7.07
N THR A 441 -42.12 -8.10 5.84
CA THR A 441 -41.08 -7.28 5.19
C THR A 441 -41.19 -5.84 5.69
N LEU A 442 -40.13 -5.33 6.30
CA LEU A 442 -40.04 -3.95 6.79
C LEU A 442 -39.41 -3.02 5.75
N ASP A 443 -38.48 -3.53 4.94
CA ASP A 443 -37.82 -2.80 3.87
C ASP A 443 -37.36 -3.78 2.77
N ASP A 444 -37.47 -3.38 1.51
CA ASP A 444 -37.11 -4.20 0.34
C ASP A 444 -36.66 -3.29 -0.81
N THR A 445 -35.35 -3.24 -1.02
CA THR A 445 -34.70 -2.43 -2.04
C THR A 445 -33.72 -3.29 -2.82
N ALA A 446 -33.19 -2.74 -3.91
CA ALA A 446 -32.12 -3.39 -4.68
C ALA A 446 -30.88 -3.72 -3.81
N ALA A 447 -30.61 -2.92 -2.78
CA ALA A 447 -29.41 -3.03 -1.95
C ALA A 447 -29.65 -3.79 -0.63
N ARG A 448 -30.89 -3.82 -0.13
CA ARG A 448 -31.19 -4.23 1.25
C ARG A 448 -32.57 -4.85 1.39
N LEU A 449 -32.66 -5.90 2.20
CA LEU A 449 -33.90 -6.52 2.64
C LEU A 449 -33.95 -6.59 4.18
N VAL A 450 -34.99 -6.01 4.79
CA VAL A 450 -35.24 -6.10 6.23
C VAL A 450 -36.54 -6.86 6.49
N ARG A 451 -36.47 -7.88 7.35
CA ARG A 451 -37.61 -8.74 7.71
C ARG A 451 -37.73 -8.84 9.22
N GLU A 452 -38.97 -8.95 9.67
CA GLU A 452 -39.36 -9.23 11.04
C GLU A 452 -40.11 -10.56 11.07
N SER A 453 -39.74 -11.45 11.97
CA SER A 453 -40.40 -12.74 12.21
C SER A 453 -40.54 -12.96 13.70
N SER A 454 -41.61 -13.61 14.12
CA SER A 454 -41.82 -13.94 15.52
C SER A 454 -42.30 -15.37 15.68
N ALA A 455 -41.78 -16.01 16.72
CA ALA A 455 -42.13 -17.36 17.13
C ALA A 455 -42.38 -17.38 18.63
N HIS A 456 -43.14 -18.38 19.08
CA HIS A 456 -43.43 -18.54 20.49
C HIS A 456 -43.52 -20.01 20.89
N SER A 457 -43.48 -20.23 22.19
CA SER A 457 -43.89 -21.47 22.85
C SER A 457 -44.88 -21.12 23.96
N ASP A 458 -45.17 -22.06 24.84
CA ASP A 458 -45.95 -21.80 26.05
C ASP A 458 -45.15 -21.01 27.10
N LEU A 459 -43.81 -21.04 27.03
CA LEU A 459 -42.89 -20.46 28.01
C LEU A 459 -42.21 -19.17 27.54
N LEU A 460 -41.92 -19.07 26.24
CA LEU A 460 -41.03 -18.05 25.67
C LEU A 460 -41.60 -17.43 24.38
N SER A 461 -41.27 -16.17 24.11
CA SER A 461 -41.35 -15.52 22.78
C SER A 461 -39.95 -15.36 22.21
N LEU A 462 -39.83 -15.45 20.89
CA LEU A 462 -38.63 -15.12 20.14
C LEU A 462 -39.01 -14.19 18.98
N ASP A 463 -38.49 -12.97 19.00
CA ASP A 463 -38.57 -12.03 17.88
C ASP A 463 -37.23 -11.96 17.15
N CYS A 464 -37.27 -11.98 15.83
CA CYS A 464 -36.11 -11.95 14.96
C CYS A 464 -36.26 -10.84 13.91
N VAL A 465 -35.32 -9.89 13.91
CA VAL A 465 -35.14 -8.93 12.83
C VAL A 465 -33.88 -9.29 12.04
N SER A 466 -34.03 -9.58 10.76
CA SER A 466 -32.92 -9.84 9.85
C SER A 466 -32.76 -8.69 8.86
N LYS A 467 -31.53 -8.19 8.68
CA LYS A 467 -31.15 -7.26 7.61
C LYS A 467 -30.14 -7.96 6.70
N THR A 468 -30.49 -8.15 5.42
CA THR A 468 -29.60 -8.69 4.39
C THR A 468 -29.19 -7.58 3.43
N ASP A 469 -27.89 -7.41 3.20
CA ASP A 469 -27.34 -6.46 2.23
C ASP A 469 -26.97 -7.18 0.91
N PHE A 470 -26.78 -6.42 -0.18
CA PHE A 470 -26.59 -6.93 -1.54
C PHE A 470 -25.35 -7.82 -1.75
N ASP A 471 -24.40 -7.78 -0.82
CA ASP A 471 -23.21 -8.63 -0.83
C ASP A 471 -23.42 -10.00 -0.15
N GLY A 472 -24.56 -10.19 0.51
CA GLY A 472 -24.93 -11.39 1.25
C GLY A 472 -24.65 -11.32 2.75
N TYR A 473 -24.07 -10.22 3.25
CA TYR A 473 -24.00 -9.99 4.69
C TYR A 473 -25.42 -9.95 5.27
N THR A 474 -25.66 -10.76 6.28
CA THR A 474 -26.97 -10.83 6.96
C THR A 474 -26.79 -10.67 8.46
N ASN A 475 -27.32 -9.57 8.99
CA ASN A 475 -27.32 -9.27 10.42
C ASN A 475 -28.64 -9.72 11.05
N PHE A 476 -28.57 -10.47 12.14
CA PHE A 476 -29.73 -10.93 12.91
C PHE A 476 -29.74 -10.28 14.28
N ARG A 477 -30.89 -9.73 14.68
CA ARG A 477 -31.17 -9.29 16.06
C ARG A 477 -32.27 -10.18 16.61
N LEU A 478 -31.94 -10.94 17.65
CA LEU A 478 -32.86 -11.83 18.35
C LEU A 478 -33.24 -11.21 19.70
N MET A 479 -34.52 -11.24 20.03
CA MET A 479 -35.05 -10.86 21.34
C MET A 479 -35.81 -12.06 21.92
N LEU A 480 -35.32 -12.59 23.03
CA LEU A 480 -35.94 -13.68 23.76
C LEU A 480 -36.65 -13.11 24.99
N GLU A 481 -37.93 -13.42 25.15
CA GLU A 481 -38.75 -12.94 26.27
C GLU A 481 -39.44 -14.11 26.98
N ALA A 482 -39.42 -14.09 28.31
CA ALA A 482 -40.18 -15.04 29.12
C ALA A 482 -41.66 -14.66 29.15
N ARG A 483 -42.54 -15.60 28.79
CA ARG A 483 -44.00 -15.45 28.91
C ARG A 483 -44.52 -15.93 30.26
N ARG A 484 -43.74 -16.77 30.93
CA ARG A 484 -43.97 -17.30 32.28
C ARG A 484 -42.63 -17.49 32.97
N ASP A 485 -42.63 -17.39 34.29
CA ASP A 485 -41.49 -17.77 35.11
C ASP A 485 -41.07 -19.21 34.78
N SER A 486 -39.83 -19.37 34.32
CA SER A 486 -39.33 -20.62 33.75
C SER A 486 -37.85 -20.79 34.07
N ASP A 487 -37.46 -22.00 34.49
CA ASP A 487 -36.05 -22.38 34.64
C ASP A 487 -35.50 -22.94 33.33
N LEU A 488 -34.44 -22.33 32.81
CA LEU A 488 -33.74 -22.76 31.61
C LEU A 488 -32.36 -23.33 31.99
N LYS A 489 -32.02 -24.49 31.42
CA LYS A 489 -30.70 -25.12 31.58
C LYS A 489 -29.66 -24.47 30.68
N ASP A 490 -30.06 -24.15 29.46
CA ASP A 490 -29.17 -23.66 28.41
C ASP A 490 -29.95 -22.85 27.37
N ILE A 491 -29.28 -21.87 26.76
CA ILE A 491 -29.77 -21.12 25.61
C ILE A 491 -28.61 -21.01 24.63
N ARG A 492 -28.79 -21.50 23.40
CA ARG A 492 -27.72 -21.55 22.41
C ARG A 492 -28.23 -21.35 20.99
N LEU A 493 -27.32 -20.92 20.12
CA LEU A 493 -27.52 -20.91 18.67
C LEU A 493 -26.80 -22.12 18.08
N GLU A 494 -27.53 -22.98 17.37
CA GLU A 494 -26.98 -24.10 16.63
C GLU A 494 -26.89 -23.75 15.14
N ILE A 495 -25.69 -23.85 14.57
CA ILE A 495 -25.42 -23.61 13.15
C ILE A 495 -24.82 -24.90 12.56
N PRO A 496 -25.65 -25.82 12.05
CA PRO A 496 -25.18 -27.13 11.61
C PRO A 496 -24.67 -27.03 10.16
N VAL A 497 -23.37 -26.88 10.00
CA VAL A 497 -22.72 -26.82 8.69
C VAL A 497 -22.53 -28.24 8.17
N ARG A 498 -22.79 -28.50 6.90
CA ARG A 498 -22.56 -29.84 6.34
C ARG A 498 -21.09 -30.24 6.48
N LYS A 499 -20.86 -31.49 6.87
CA LYS A 499 -19.51 -32.04 7.06
C LYS A 499 -18.65 -31.99 5.80
N ASP A 500 -19.25 -32.16 4.63
CA ASP A 500 -18.58 -32.06 3.32
C ASP A 500 -18.24 -30.61 2.91
N VAL A 501 -18.78 -29.61 3.62
CA VAL A 501 -18.45 -28.19 3.47
C VAL A 501 -17.48 -27.72 4.56
N ALA A 502 -17.58 -28.26 5.78
CA ALA A 502 -16.79 -27.84 6.94
C ALA A 502 -15.33 -28.37 6.96
N ILE A 503 -14.59 -28.15 5.88
CA ILE A 503 -13.21 -28.62 5.67
C ILE A 503 -12.20 -27.76 6.43
N TYR A 504 -12.33 -26.45 6.34
CA TYR A 504 -11.42 -25.47 6.93
C TYR A 504 -12.11 -24.62 7.99
N MET A 505 -11.31 -24.08 8.90
CA MET A 505 -11.77 -23.20 9.99
C MET A 505 -10.76 -22.10 10.28
N MET A 506 -11.28 -20.89 10.57
CA MET A 506 -10.50 -19.75 11.07
C MET A 506 -11.34 -18.92 12.04
N GLY A 507 -10.74 -18.36 13.08
CA GLY A 507 -11.44 -17.56 14.09
C GLY A 507 -11.62 -18.30 15.42
N LEU A 508 -12.29 -17.68 16.40
CA LEU A 508 -12.39 -18.20 17.78
C LEU A 508 -11.03 -18.58 18.37
N GLY A 509 -10.01 -17.75 18.12
CA GLY A 509 -8.62 -17.99 18.52
C GLY A 509 -7.85 -19.00 17.68
N ARG A 510 -8.48 -19.63 16.69
CA ARG A 510 -7.83 -20.57 15.77
C ARG A 510 -7.22 -19.86 14.56
N LYS A 511 -5.93 -20.11 14.32
CA LYS A 511 -5.26 -19.74 13.05
C LYS A 511 -5.86 -20.52 11.88
N GLY A 512 -6.03 -19.92 10.70
CA GLY A 512 -6.64 -20.60 9.54
C GLY A 512 -5.94 -21.92 9.14
N GLY A 513 -6.74 -22.94 8.78
CA GLY A 513 -6.28 -24.24 8.30
C GLY A 513 -7.39 -25.30 8.35
N CYS A 514 -7.04 -26.59 8.21
CA CYS A 514 -8.01 -27.70 8.33
C CYS A 514 -8.72 -27.66 9.68
N ARG A 515 -10.04 -27.79 9.69
CA ARG A 515 -10.82 -27.79 10.94
C ARG A 515 -10.44 -29.00 11.81
N PRO A 516 -10.25 -28.85 13.13
CA PRO A 516 -10.08 -29.98 14.04
C PRO A 516 -11.43 -30.68 14.30
N ASP A 517 -11.41 -31.95 14.68
CA ASP A 517 -12.61 -32.72 15.02
C ASP A 517 -13.47 -32.04 16.10
N ARG A 518 -12.80 -31.36 17.05
CA ARG A 518 -13.43 -30.56 18.10
C ARG A 518 -12.67 -29.26 18.35
N TRP A 519 -13.40 -28.17 18.56
CA TRP A 519 -12.87 -26.90 19.04
C TRP A 519 -13.76 -26.34 20.13
N GLN A 520 -13.16 -25.84 21.20
CA GLN A 520 -13.89 -25.15 22.26
C GLN A 520 -13.27 -23.78 22.47
N TRP A 521 -14.12 -22.78 22.62
CA TRP A 521 -13.72 -21.40 22.81
C TRP A 521 -14.59 -20.74 23.88
N THR A 522 -13.96 -19.90 24.69
CA THR A 522 -14.62 -19.10 25.73
C THR A 522 -14.27 -17.63 25.55
N TRP A 523 -15.16 -16.75 26.01
CA TRP A 523 -14.92 -15.31 25.98
C TRP A 523 -13.70 -14.91 26.82
N ASP A 524 -12.86 -14.02 26.29
CA ASP A 524 -11.74 -13.39 26.99
C ASP A 524 -11.69 -11.92 26.58
N VAL A 525 -11.74 -11.02 27.56
CA VAL A 525 -11.74 -9.57 27.33
C VAL A 525 -10.51 -9.10 26.55
N ARG A 526 -9.40 -9.86 26.59
CA ARG A 526 -8.15 -9.54 25.90
C ARG A 526 -8.14 -9.91 24.42
N ARG A 527 -9.27 -10.42 23.88
CA ARG A 527 -9.33 -10.97 22.51
C ARG A 527 -10.66 -10.64 21.82
N ALA A 528 -10.62 -9.78 20.80
CA ALA A 528 -11.76 -9.51 19.93
C ALA A 528 -11.89 -10.56 18.79
N ASN A 529 -11.92 -11.85 19.15
CA ASN A 529 -11.92 -12.98 18.20
C ASN A 529 -13.20 -13.81 18.20
N ASN A 530 -14.30 -13.20 18.63
CA ASN A 530 -15.68 -13.69 18.68
C ASN A 530 -16.34 -13.85 17.29
N MET A 531 -15.59 -14.40 16.34
CA MET A 531 -16.05 -14.75 15.01
C MET A 531 -15.42 -16.05 14.55
N VAL A 532 -16.15 -16.82 13.74
CA VAL A 532 -15.68 -18.04 13.11
C VAL A 532 -16.03 -18.03 11.64
N TRP A 533 -15.12 -18.49 10.79
CA TRP A 533 -15.40 -18.92 9.44
C TRP A 533 -15.19 -20.42 9.35
N ILE A 534 -16.18 -21.16 8.83
CA ILE A 534 -16.12 -22.59 8.57
C ILE A 534 -16.56 -22.82 7.12
N GLY A 535 -15.78 -23.56 6.34
CA GLY A 535 -16.10 -23.82 4.94
C GLY A 535 -14.99 -24.46 4.13
N ASP A 536 -15.24 -24.51 2.83
CA ASP A 536 -14.37 -24.94 1.74
C ASP A 536 -14.10 -23.74 0.81
N VAL A 537 -13.37 -23.94 -0.28
CA VAL A 537 -12.91 -22.89 -1.20
C VAL A 537 -14.07 -22.08 -1.80
N ASP A 538 -15.20 -22.71 -2.12
CA ASP A 538 -16.33 -22.09 -2.82
C ASP A 538 -17.65 -22.07 -2.02
N ALA A 539 -17.66 -22.61 -0.80
CA ALA A 539 -18.82 -22.66 0.08
C ALA A 539 -18.40 -22.57 1.55
N GLY A 540 -18.92 -21.59 2.28
CA GLY A 540 -18.60 -21.44 3.69
C GLY A 540 -19.42 -20.35 4.35
N LEU A 541 -19.44 -20.35 5.68
CA LEU A 541 -20.18 -19.40 6.49
C LEU A 541 -19.23 -18.70 7.46
N GLN A 542 -19.32 -17.37 7.51
CA GLN A 542 -18.76 -16.59 8.59
C GLN A 542 -19.87 -16.21 9.57
N CYS A 543 -19.66 -16.44 10.86
CA CYS A 543 -20.52 -15.99 11.94
C CYS A 543 -19.71 -15.10 12.90
N LYS A 544 -20.24 -13.91 13.23
CA LYS A 544 -19.70 -13.03 14.27
C LYS A 544 -20.75 -12.84 15.35
N LEU A 545 -20.41 -13.15 16.60
CA LEU A 545 -21.31 -12.95 17.74
C LEU A 545 -21.17 -11.52 18.23
N LYS A 546 -22.22 -10.70 18.03
CA LYS A 546 -22.18 -9.26 18.34
C LYS A 546 -22.83 -8.98 19.70
N ALA A 547 -22.34 -7.93 20.37
CA ALA A 547 -23.03 -7.31 21.51
C ALA A 547 -24.29 -6.56 21.03
N ASN A 548 -25.11 -6.12 22.00
CA ASN A 548 -26.30 -5.30 21.71
C ASN A 548 -25.94 -3.91 21.19
N THR A 549 -24.81 -3.38 21.64
CA THR A 549 -24.21 -2.14 21.16
C THR A 549 -23.20 -2.44 20.06
N GLU A 550 -23.16 -1.57 19.06
CA GLU A 550 -22.16 -1.65 18.01
C GLU A 550 -20.81 -1.15 18.53
N SER A 551 -19.77 -1.97 18.37
CA SER A 551 -18.40 -1.64 18.71
C SER A 551 -17.46 -2.09 17.59
N TRP A 552 -16.38 -1.34 17.42
CA TRP A 552 -15.33 -1.58 16.42
C TRP A 552 -14.06 -2.13 17.07
N ASP A 553 -14.24 -3.11 17.95
CA ASP A 553 -13.14 -3.78 18.63
C ASP A 553 -12.33 -4.63 17.64
N ILE A 554 -11.04 -4.31 17.48
CA ILE A 554 -10.14 -4.98 16.53
C ILE A 554 -9.22 -5.99 17.23
N TYR A 555 -8.72 -5.66 18.42
CA TYR A 555 -7.68 -6.46 19.10
C TYR A 555 -8.21 -7.13 20.37
N ASP A 556 -8.89 -6.38 21.22
CA ASP A 556 -9.46 -6.81 22.48
C ASP A 556 -10.80 -6.14 22.72
N LEU A 557 -11.53 -6.62 23.73
CA LEU A 557 -12.85 -6.14 24.14
C LEU A 557 -12.75 -5.29 25.41
N SER A 558 -11.61 -4.65 25.69
CA SER A 558 -11.42 -3.89 26.93
C SER A 558 -12.29 -2.63 26.99
N GLU A 559 -12.54 -1.99 25.84
CA GLU A 559 -13.39 -0.80 25.75
C GLU A 559 -14.88 -1.15 25.84
N SER A 560 -15.33 -2.18 25.11
CA SER A 560 -16.74 -2.59 25.04
C SER A 560 -17.17 -3.54 26.14
N GLY A 561 -16.22 -4.25 26.76
CA GLY A 561 -16.49 -5.34 27.70
C GLY A 561 -16.97 -6.63 27.03
N LEU A 562 -17.18 -7.66 27.84
CA LEU A 562 -17.76 -8.91 27.36
C LEU A 562 -19.30 -8.76 27.22
N PRO A 563 -19.91 -9.24 26.13
CA PRO A 563 -21.36 -9.14 25.96
C PRO A 563 -22.09 -10.10 26.90
N ASP A 564 -22.92 -9.57 27.81
CA ASP A 564 -23.65 -10.37 28.81
C ASP A 564 -24.48 -11.50 28.21
N SER A 565 -25.12 -11.24 27.06
CA SER A 565 -25.97 -12.19 26.34
C SER A 565 -25.25 -13.45 25.87
N TRP A 566 -23.94 -13.38 25.65
CA TRP A 566 -23.14 -14.50 25.17
C TRP A 566 -22.09 -14.97 26.18
N ALA A 567 -21.50 -14.06 26.96
CA ALA A 567 -20.44 -14.37 27.91
C ALA A 567 -21.00 -15.02 29.18
N ASN A 568 -22.23 -14.69 29.56
CA ASN A 568 -22.97 -15.30 30.68
C ASN A 568 -22.10 -15.44 31.95
N GLY A 569 -21.45 -14.35 32.37
CA GLY A 569 -20.57 -14.36 33.54
C GLY A 569 -19.40 -15.35 33.45
N GLY A 570 -18.89 -15.61 32.25
CA GLY A 570 -17.80 -16.56 31.97
C GLY A 570 -18.24 -18.00 31.71
N LYS A 571 -19.55 -18.27 31.70
CA LYS A 571 -20.10 -19.61 31.41
C LYS A 571 -20.39 -19.86 29.93
N GLY A 572 -20.46 -18.80 29.12
CA GLY A 572 -20.75 -18.90 27.70
C GLY A 572 -19.51 -19.07 26.84
N GLY A 573 -19.72 -19.57 25.62
CA GLY A 573 -18.65 -19.89 24.69
C GLY A 573 -19.18 -20.44 23.37
N CYS A 574 -18.29 -21.04 22.59
CA CYS A 574 -18.60 -21.70 21.33
C CYS A 574 -17.93 -23.06 21.29
N ASP A 575 -18.69 -24.06 20.89
CA ASP A 575 -18.19 -25.39 20.58
C ASP A 575 -18.39 -25.67 19.08
N VAL A 576 -17.38 -26.25 18.44
CA VAL A 576 -17.44 -26.80 17.09
C VAL A 576 -17.19 -28.30 17.22
N VAL A 577 -18.16 -29.12 16.83
CA VAL A 577 -18.15 -30.57 17.06
C VAL A 577 -18.80 -31.29 15.89
N GLU A 578 -18.28 -32.45 15.52
CA GLU A 578 -18.97 -33.28 14.53
C GLU A 578 -20.21 -33.96 15.12
N ASP A 579 -21.33 -33.90 14.41
CA ASP A 579 -22.59 -34.59 14.73
C ASP A 579 -23.18 -35.20 13.44
N GLY A 580 -22.90 -36.48 13.21
CA GLY A 580 -23.37 -37.18 12.01
C GLY A 580 -22.80 -36.57 10.71
N ASP A 581 -23.69 -36.02 9.89
CA ASP A 581 -23.38 -35.33 8.64
C ASP A 581 -23.21 -33.80 8.80
N ALA A 582 -23.24 -33.30 10.04
CA ALA A 582 -23.06 -31.90 10.40
C ALA A 582 -21.81 -31.66 11.26
N VAL A 583 -21.40 -30.39 11.32
CA VAL A 583 -20.32 -29.82 12.13
C VAL A 583 -20.81 -28.55 12.81
#